data_AF-A0A843IML9-F1
#
_entry.id   AF-A0A843IML9-F1
#
_cell.length_a   1.000
_cell.length_b   1.000
_cell.length_c   1.000
_cell.angle_alpha   90.00
_cell.angle_beta   90.00
_cell.angle_gamma   90.00
#
_symmetry.space_group_name_H-M   'P 1'
#
loop_
_entity.id
_entity.type
_entity.pdbx_description
1 polymer ?
#
loop_
_entity_poly.entity_id
_entity_poly.type
_entity_poly.pdbx_seq_one_letter_code
_entity_poly.pdbx_strand_id
1 'polypeptide(L)'
;MFCRNCGEENPENAVFCKNCGAKLKEEVKKAEVIDTPVKNQNNNYNNNQQTTQTTTTKSSSSDSGSWIACCCVGLFLIFIISALFSGF
;
A
#
# COMPACT_ATOMS: atom_id res chain seq x y z
N MET A 1 -18.02 -11.58 -2.83
CA MET A 1 -18.12 -11.16 -1.41
C MET A 1 -17.82 -9.68 -1.28
N PHE A 2 -18.46 -8.99 -0.35
CA PHE A 2 -18.22 -7.55 -0.14
C PHE A 2 -17.18 -7.32 0.97
N CYS A 3 -16.27 -6.38 0.74
CA CYS A 3 -15.28 -5.99 1.73
C CYS A 3 -15.96 -5.28 2.90
N ARG A 4 -15.71 -5.73 4.14
CA ARG A 4 -16.26 -5.08 5.34
C ARG A 4 -15.61 -3.72 5.65
N ASN A 5 -14.43 -3.46 5.07
CA ASN A 5 -13.70 -2.21 5.29
C ASN A 5 -14.10 -1.09 4.32
N CYS A 6 -14.33 -1.42 3.04
CA CYS A 6 -14.63 -0.40 2.01
C CYS A 6 -15.86 -0.67 1.15
N GLY A 7 -16.55 -1.80 1.34
CA GLY A 7 -17.75 -2.15 0.57
C GLY A 7 -17.49 -2.68 -0.85
N GLU A 8 -16.24 -2.80 -1.29
CA GLU A 8 -15.91 -3.28 -2.63
C GLU A 8 -16.38 -4.72 -2.86
N GLU A 9 -16.93 -5.00 -4.04
CA GLU A 9 -17.21 -6.35 -4.49
C GLU A 9 -15.93 -7.07 -4.94
N ASN A 10 -15.61 -8.16 -4.26
CA ASN A 10 -14.43 -8.97 -4.50
C ASN A 10 -14.81 -10.41 -4.85
N PRO A 11 -14.01 -11.10 -5.68
CA PRO A 11 -14.18 -12.52 -5.98
C PRO A 11 -14.27 -13.37 -4.71
N GLU A 12 -15.04 -14.45 -4.75
CA GLU A 12 -15.20 -15.36 -3.62
C GLU A 12 -13.91 -16.09 -3.23
N ASN A 13 -12.92 -16.16 -4.12
CA ASN A 13 -11.59 -16.72 -3.87
C ASN A 13 -10.54 -15.68 -3.46
N ALA A 14 -10.87 -14.39 -3.44
CA ALA A 14 -9.93 -13.33 -3.08
C ALA A 14 -9.49 -13.43 -1.61
N VAL A 15 -8.18 -13.33 -1.35
CA VAL A 15 -7.62 -13.31 0.02
C VAL A 15 -7.58 -11.87 0.55
N PHE A 16 -7.36 -10.90 -0.33
CA PHE A 16 -7.29 -9.47 -0.03
C PHE A 16 -8.21 -8.66 -0.93
N CYS A 17 -8.64 -7.50 -0.44
CA CYS A 17 -9.46 -6.56 -1.18
C CYS A 17 -8.64 -5.86 -2.27
N LYS A 18 -9.11 -5.91 -3.51
CA LYS A 18 -8.45 -5.25 -4.65
C LYS A 18 -8.47 -3.72 -4.56
N ASN A 19 -9.40 -3.16 -3.77
CA ASN A 19 -9.59 -1.72 -3.63
C ASN A 19 -8.85 -1.15 -2.42
N CYS A 20 -9.02 -1.73 -1.23
CA CYS A 20 -8.41 -1.19 0.01
C CYS A 20 -7.29 -2.05 0.62
N GLY A 21 -7.00 -3.23 0.06
CA GLY A 21 -5.97 -4.14 0.59
C GLY A 21 -6.37 -4.91 1.86
N ALA A 22 -7.55 -4.68 2.44
CA ALA A 22 -8.00 -5.39 3.63
C ALA A 22 -8.12 -6.91 3.37
N LYS A 23 -7.73 -7.75 4.34
CA LYS A 23 -7.87 -9.20 4.26
C LYS A 23 -9.36 -9.58 4.29
N LEU A 24 -9.77 -10.43 3.36
CA LEU A 24 -11.18 -10.80 3.17
C LEU A 24 -11.51 -12.22 3.65
N LYS A 25 -10.52 -13.11 3.65
CA LYS A 25 -10.65 -14.47 4.18
C LYS A 25 -9.76 -14.64 5.39
N GLU A 26 -10.37 -14.94 6.53
CA GLU A 26 -9.67 -15.63 7.60
C GLU A 26 -9.62 -17.10 7.20
N GLU A 27 -8.41 -17.66 7.10
CA GLU A 27 -8.29 -19.11 6.94
C GLU A 27 -8.87 -19.74 8.21
N VAL A 28 -10.15 -20.11 8.14
CA VAL A 28 -10.75 -21.00 9.12
C VAL A 28 -10.01 -22.31 8.90
N LYS A 29 -8.96 -22.54 9.69
CA LYS A 29 -8.36 -23.86 9.83
C LYS A 29 -9.49 -24.77 10.28
N LYS A 30 -10.14 -25.41 9.31
CA LYS A 30 -11.04 -26.54 9.52
C LYS A 30 -10.17 -27.70 9.97
N ALA A 31 -9.65 -27.60 11.18
CA ALA A 31 -9.21 -28.73 11.95
C ALA A 31 -10.48 -29.34 12.53
N GLU A 32 -11.02 -30.28 11.77
CA GLU A 32 -11.80 -31.37 12.34
C GLU A 32 -10.98 -31.93 13.52
N VAL A 33 -11.53 -31.72 14.72
CA VAL A 33 -10.98 -32.20 15.98
C VAL A 33 -11.09 -33.73 15.95
N ILE A 34 -9.96 -34.41 15.73
CA ILE A 34 -9.79 -35.80 16.16
C ILE A 34 -8.52 -35.87 17.02
N ASP A 35 -8.76 -36.22 18.28
CA ASP A 35 -7.81 -36.14 19.40
C ASP A 35 -6.50 -36.85 19.09
N THR A 36 -5.41 -36.09 18.99
CA THR A 36 -4.07 -36.65 19.19
C THR A 36 -3.24 -35.60 19.93
N PRO A 37 -2.53 -35.96 21.02
CA PRO A 37 -1.72 -35.02 21.77
C PRO A 37 -0.48 -34.61 20.96
N VAL A 38 -0.61 -33.57 20.13
CA VAL A 38 0.53 -32.91 19.48
C VAL A 38 1.20 -32.00 20.50
N LYS A 39 2.23 -32.55 21.15
CA LYS A 39 3.15 -31.83 22.03
C LYS A 39 4.16 -31.03 21.20
N ASN A 40 4.32 -29.77 21.63
CA ASN A 40 5.49 -28.89 21.52
C ASN A 40 5.57 -27.92 20.33
N GLN A 41 5.22 -26.68 20.65
CA GLN A 41 5.49 -25.46 19.92
C GLN A 41 7.00 -25.16 19.96
N ASN A 42 7.79 -25.52 18.94
CA ASN A 42 9.04 -24.82 18.68
C ASN A 42 8.76 -23.65 17.74
N ASN A 43 8.40 -22.53 18.36
CA ASN A 43 8.20 -21.24 17.70
C ASN A 43 9.53 -20.77 17.09
N ASN A 44 9.79 -21.19 15.86
CA ASN A 44 10.63 -20.45 14.93
C ASN A 44 9.94 -20.42 13.56
N TYR A 45 8.70 -19.93 13.54
CA TYR A 45 8.24 -19.19 12.37
C TYR A 45 8.98 -17.86 12.43
N ASN A 46 10.15 -17.81 11.82
CA ASN A 46 10.76 -16.55 11.44
C ASN A 46 9.68 -15.78 10.69
N ASN A 47 9.17 -14.74 11.35
CA ASN A 47 8.30 -13.74 10.78
C ASN A 47 9.14 -12.98 9.75
N ASN A 48 9.37 -13.60 8.60
CA ASN A 48 9.40 -12.89 7.35
C ASN A 48 7.95 -12.90 6.84
N GLN A 49 7.01 -12.33 7.58
CA GLN A 49 6.55 -11.00 7.21
C GLN A 49 7.73 -10.07 6.99
N GLN A 50 7.88 -9.64 5.74
CA GLN A 50 8.77 -8.55 5.37
C GLN A 50 8.53 -7.38 6.31
N THR A 51 9.40 -7.34 7.31
CA THR A 51 9.75 -6.19 8.11
C THR A 51 11.12 -5.75 7.61
N THR A 52 11.17 -5.42 6.33
CA THR A 52 11.87 -4.24 5.85
C THR A 52 10.71 -3.39 5.30
N GLN A 53 10.16 -2.38 5.97
CA GLN A 53 10.81 -1.41 6.86
C GLN A 53 12.24 -1.10 6.41
N THR A 54 12.47 -1.06 5.09
CA THR A 54 13.35 -0.04 4.57
C THR A 54 12.51 1.22 4.57
N THR A 55 12.96 2.16 5.38
CA THR A 55 12.60 3.56 5.45
C THR A 55 12.48 4.17 4.05
N THR A 56 11.30 4.12 3.44
CA THR A 56 10.64 5.26 2.78
C THR A 56 9.14 4.96 2.77
N THR A 57 8.44 5.71 3.59
CA THR A 57 6.99 5.68 3.87
C THR A 57 6.14 5.72 2.60
N LYS A 58 5.00 4.99 2.59
CA LYS A 58 3.67 5.45 2.12
C LYS A 58 2.61 4.34 2.25
N SER A 59 2.33 3.94 3.49
CA SER A 59 0.94 3.71 3.92
C SER A 59 0.55 4.95 4.70
N SER A 60 -0.63 5.51 4.37
CA SER A 60 -1.34 6.52 5.15
C SER A 60 -0.79 7.95 5.13
N SER A 61 -1.66 8.88 4.69
CA SER A 61 -1.74 10.28 5.13
C SER A 61 -0.44 11.10 5.15
N SER A 62 -0.19 11.84 4.08
CA SER A 62 0.65 13.04 4.15
C SER A 62 -0.03 14.17 3.39
N ASP A 63 -0.50 15.12 4.17
CA ASP A 63 -0.92 16.45 3.76
C ASP A 63 0.10 17.11 2.80
N SER A 64 -0.40 18.16 2.13
CA SER A 64 0.35 19.34 1.69
C SER A 64 1.27 19.25 0.43
N GLY A 65 0.69 19.64 -0.70
CA GLY A 65 1.18 20.84 -1.40
C GLY A 65 2.36 20.77 -2.38
N SER A 66 2.85 19.59 -2.80
CA SER A 66 4.05 19.50 -3.66
C SER A 66 3.81 19.08 -5.12
N TRP A 67 2.70 19.52 -5.71
CA TRP A 67 2.43 19.39 -7.16
C TRP A 67 2.54 20.73 -7.92
N ILE A 68 2.64 21.84 -7.19
CA ILE A 68 2.68 23.20 -7.75
C ILE A 68 4.11 23.61 -8.14
N ALA A 69 5.13 22.93 -7.61
CA ALA A 69 6.54 23.22 -7.88
C ALA A 69 6.95 23.02 -9.36
N CYS A 70 6.20 22.24 -10.15
CA CYS A 70 6.48 22.06 -11.57
C CYS A 70 6.06 23.27 -12.43
N CYS A 71 5.06 24.06 -12.00
CA CYS A 71 4.59 25.21 -12.77
C CYS A 71 5.50 26.45 -12.61
N CYS A 72 6.07 26.65 -11.42
CA CYS A 72 6.93 27.81 -11.16
C CYS A 72 8.26 27.73 -11.92
N VAL A 73 8.87 26.54 -12.00
CA VAL A 73 10.13 26.35 -12.74
C VAL A 73 9.92 26.51 -14.24
N GLY A 74 8.83 25.98 -14.78
CA GLY A 74 8.49 26.11 -16.21
C GLY A 74 8.24 27.57 -16.62
N LEU A 75 7.46 28.32 -15.85
CA LEU A 75 7.17 29.73 -16.15
C LEU A 75 8.41 30.62 -16.01
N PHE A 76 9.29 30.34 -15.06
CA PHE A 76 10.54 31.08 -14.89
C PHE A 76 11.49 30.87 -16.08
N LEU A 77 11.60 29.63 -16.58
CA LEU A 77 12.42 29.32 -17.75
C LEU A 77 11.86 29.96 -19.03
N ILE A 78 10.53 29.94 -19.21
CA ILE A 78 9.87 30.58 -20.36
C ILE A 78 10.10 32.10 -20.34
N PHE A 79 10.01 32.74 -19.17
CA PHE A 79 10.24 34.18 -19.03
C PHE A 79 11.70 34.55 -19.34
N ILE A 80 12.66 33.76 -18.85
CA ILE A 80 14.09 33.94 -19.15
C ILE A 80 14.37 33.80 -20.65
N ILE A 81 13.83 32.78 -21.30
CA ILE A 81 14.02 32.58 -22.75
C ILE A 81 13.40 33.76 -23.53
N SER A 82 12.20 34.19 -23.17
CA SER A 82 11.52 35.32 -23.83
C SER A 82 12.30 36.63 -23.70
N ALA A 83 12.93 36.87 -22.55
CA ALA A 83 13.77 38.04 -22.30
C ALA A 83 15.08 38.01 -23.11
N LEU A 84 15.67 36.83 -23.32
CA LEU A 84 16.86 36.67 -24.16
C LEU A 84 16.57 36.91 -25.65
N PHE A 85 15.38 36.52 -26.13
CA PHE A 85 14.96 36.73 -27.53
C PHE A 85 14.47 38.15 -27.84
N SER A 86 14.03 38.92 -26.83
CA SER A 86 13.54 40.30 -27.02
C SER A 86 14.64 41.35 -26.97
N GLY A 87 15.88 40.95 -26.64
CA GLY A 87 17.05 41.83 -26.50
C GLY A 87 18.11 41.66 -27.59
N PHE A 88 17.81 40.93 -28.67
CA PHE A 88 18.65 40.73 -29.85
C PHE A 88 17.92 41.25 -31.09
#